data_AF-A0A9W5PJA8-F1
#
_entry.id   AF-A0A9W5PJA8-F1
#
_cell.length_a   1.000
_cell.length_b   1.000
_cell.length_c   1.000
_cell.angle_alpha   90.00
_cell.angle_beta   90.00
_cell.angle_gamma   90.00
#
_symmetry.space_group_name_H-M   'P 1'
#
loop_
_entity.id
_entity.type
_entity.pdbx_description
1 polymer ?
#
loop_
_entity_poly.entity_id
_entity_poly.type
_entity_poly.pdbx_seq_one_letter_code
_entity_poly.pdbx_strand_id
1 'polypeptide(L)'
;MKNNAFSTHGLGGKTSPFLLTKDEWTYFIDLLNKCSSAPTSIEDVQEHIYSKLDGKFKTSWDRLIETYAFSTMVKDAIEINKKLRVQCGFWGDGGKASFLFLSQNIVDYANFICVDHINDLNKVIQEVQGGKVSSEMKSKFVKICNDLSNHAQTYLKNAQPLIESISTFYEDIENCEEELNRVKDLIPQIPMYNSDDFGMANVTVIFLMSSIIDLADSKEGTVPILNKIHGIWDALSYDLKETGEDIEKGIVDVDSFIAGLELELAIEDWRVVGEEANNFYQNINDFKKCNYLST
;
A
#
# COMPACT_ATOMS: atom_id res chain seq x y z
N MET A 1 19.33 -19.21 19.00
CA MET A 1 18.37 -18.30 18.35
C MET A 1 18.29 -18.68 16.89
N LYS A 2 17.10 -18.75 16.27
CA LYS A 2 17.01 -18.74 14.81
C LYS A 2 17.31 -17.31 14.38
N ASN A 3 18.45 -17.11 13.72
CA ASN A 3 18.75 -15.84 13.08
C ASN A 3 18.11 -15.90 11.70
N ASN A 4 17.25 -14.94 11.38
CA ASN A 4 16.52 -14.89 10.12
C ASN A 4 17.22 -13.98 9.10
N ALA A 5 18.49 -13.66 9.30
CA ALA A 5 19.33 -12.99 8.31
C ALA A 5 19.17 -13.71 6.96
N PHE A 6 19.00 -12.93 5.89
CA PHE A 6 18.67 -13.37 4.53
C PHE A 6 17.24 -13.90 4.31
N SER A 7 16.39 -14.08 5.31
CA SER A 7 14.97 -14.40 5.08
C SER A 7 14.23 -13.24 4.40
N THR A 8 13.23 -13.53 3.58
CA THR A 8 12.32 -12.51 3.02
C THR A 8 11.36 -11.93 4.08
N HIS A 9 11.34 -12.47 5.31
CA HIS A 9 10.52 -12.01 6.44
C HIS A 9 9.01 -11.89 6.10
N GLY A 10 8.53 -12.75 5.19
CA GLY A 10 7.13 -12.76 4.78
C GLY A 10 6.76 -11.64 3.80
N LEU A 11 7.73 -11.09 3.05
CA LEU A 11 7.47 -10.35 1.80
C LEU A 11 6.81 -11.22 0.72
N GLY A 12 7.01 -12.54 0.78
CA GLY A 12 6.65 -13.48 -0.26
C GLY A 12 7.74 -14.54 -0.39
N GLY A 13 7.68 -15.31 -1.47
CA GLY A 13 8.64 -16.37 -1.78
C GLY A 13 7.96 -17.57 -2.40
N LYS A 14 8.66 -18.70 -2.49
CA LYS A 14 8.13 -19.89 -3.17
C LYS A 14 6.83 -20.43 -2.61
N THR A 15 6.61 -20.24 -1.31
CA THR A 15 5.52 -20.86 -0.55
C THR A 15 4.53 -19.87 0.04
N SER A 16 4.76 -18.57 -0.17
CA SER A 16 3.92 -17.50 0.40
C SER A 16 3.69 -16.41 -0.65
N PRO A 17 2.45 -15.87 -0.75
CA PRO A 17 2.14 -14.86 -1.74
C PRO A 17 2.95 -13.58 -1.52
N PHE A 18 3.26 -12.88 -2.61
CA PHE A 18 3.87 -11.56 -2.55
C PHE A 18 3.01 -10.58 -1.79
N LEU A 19 3.63 -9.76 -0.94
CA LEU A 19 2.96 -8.81 -0.08
C LEU A 19 2.38 -7.61 -0.84
N LEU A 20 2.97 -7.21 -1.97
CA LEU A 20 2.45 -6.14 -2.82
C LEU A 20 1.69 -6.75 -4.01
N THR A 21 0.46 -7.22 -3.77
CA THR A 21 -0.32 -7.85 -4.83
C THR A 21 -0.86 -6.81 -5.82
N LYS A 22 -0.87 -7.15 -7.11
CA LYS A 22 -1.41 -6.26 -8.15
C LYS A 22 -2.88 -5.92 -7.88
N ASP A 23 -3.67 -6.90 -7.43
CA ASP A 23 -5.12 -6.75 -7.28
C ASP A 23 -5.49 -5.79 -6.15
N GLU A 24 -4.85 -5.88 -4.98
CA GLU A 24 -5.12 -4.98 -3.85
C GLU A 24 -4.80 -3.52 -4.20
N TRP A 25 -3.66 -3.28 -4.86
CA TRP A 25 -3.27 -1.93 -5.26
C TRP A 25 -4.09 -1.39 -6.43
N THR A 26 -4.53 -2.26 -7.35
CA THR A 26 -5.50 -1.87 -8.39
C THR A 26 -6.80 -1.40 -7.75
N TYR A 27 -7.32 -2.17 -6.79
CA TYR A 27 -8.52 -1.82 -6.06
C TYR A 27 -8.38 -0.47 -5.33
N PHE A 28 -7.28 -0.28 -4.59
CA PHE A 28 -7.01 1.00 -3.92
C PHE A 28 -6.97 2.18 -4.91
N ILE A 29 -6.31 2.02 -6.06
CA ILE A 29 -6.24 3.07 -7.09
C ILE A 29 -7.61 3.33 -7.72
N ASP A 30 -8.43 2.30 -7.93
CA ASP A 30 -9.79 2.46 -8.42
C ASP A 30 -10.66 3.23 -7.41
N LEU A 31 -10.47 3.03 -6.11
CA LEU A 31 -11.12 3.83 -5.06
C LEU A 31 -10.67 5.28 -5.10
N LEU A 32 -9.36 5.55 -5.22
CA LEU A 32 -8.84 6.91 -5.37
C LEU A 32 -9.44 7.59 -6.61
N ASN A 33 -9.52 6.89 -7.74
CA ASN A 33 -10.14 7.40 -8.96
C ASN A 33 -11.64 7.69 -8.78
N LYS A 34 -12.37 6.82 -8.08
CA LYS A 34 -13.78 7.01 -7.74
C LYS A 34 -13.97 8.26 -6.88
N CYS A 35 -13.09 8.49 -5.91
CA CYS A 35 -13.09 9.67 -5.04
C CYS A 35 -12.71 10.95 -5.79
N SER A 36 -11.68 10.91 -6.64
CA SER A 36 -11.26 12.05 -7.46
C SER A 36 -12.32 12.48 -8.49
N SER A 37 -13.23 11.56 -8.86
CA SER A 37 -14.35 11.81 -9.77
C SER A 37 -15.70 12.02 -9.06
N ALA A 38 -15.70 12.10 -7.73
CA ALA A 38 -16.89 12.36 -6.94
C ALA A 38 -17.51 13.73 -7.31
N PRO A 39 -18.84 13.87 -7.26
CA PRO A 39 -19.52 15.11 -7.60
C PRO A 39 -19.11 16.22 -6.63
N THR A 40 -18.89 17.43 -7.16
CA THR A 40 -18.45 18.60 -6.36
C THR A 40 -19.43 19.76 -6.43
N SER A 41 -20.58 19.56 -7.08
CA SER A 41 -21.64 20.55 -7.22
C SER A 41 -23.02 19.89 -7.22
N ILE A 42 -24.06 20.67 -6.97
CA ILE A 42 -25.45 20.19 -7.02
C ILE A 42 -25.79 19.83 -8.48
N GLU A 43 -25.25 20.59 -9.43
CA GLU A 43 -25.40 20.39 -10.85
C GLU A 43 -24.84 19.02 -11.30
N ASP A 44 -23.69 18.59 -10.79
CA ASP A 44 -23.12 17.25 -11.07
C ASP A 44 -24.08 16.13 -10.63
N VAL A 45 -24.68 16.30 -9.44
CA VAL A 45 -25.63 15.33 -8.87
C VAL A 45 -26.94 15.32 -9.66
N GLN A 46 -27.45 16.50 -10.01
CA GLN A 46 -28.66 16.67 -10.81
C GLN A 46 -28.47 16.05 -12.21
N GLU A 47 -27.34 16.33 -12.87
CA GLU A 47 -27.02 15.76 -14.18
C GLU A 47 -26.97 14.24 -14.11
N HIS A 48 -26.33 13.67 -13.08
CA HIS A 48 -26.33 12.23 -12.87
C HIS A 48 -27.76 11.67 -12.80
N ILE A 49 -28.63 12.29 -12.00
CA ILE A 49 -30.01 11.83 -11.81
C ILE A 49 -30.84 11.98 -13.09
N TYR A 50 -30.65 13.06 -13.84
CA TYR A 50 -31.43 13.35 -15.03
C TYR A 50 -30.99 12.53 -16.24
N SER A 51 -29.68 12.31 -16.41
CA SER A 51 -29.11 11.70 -17.62
C SER A 51 -28.81 10.21 -17.47
N LYS A 52 -28.33 9.76 -16.30
CA LYS A 52 -27.87 8.37 -16.11
C LYS A 52 -28.96 7.43 -15.59
N LEU A 53 -30.09 7.97 -15.13
CA LEU A 53 -31.23 7.19 -14.61
C LEU A 53 -32.49 7.34 -15.49
N ASP A 54 -32.30 7.62 -16.78
CA ASP A 54 -33.36 7.81 -17.78
C ASP A 54 -34.46 8.81 -17.35
N GLY A 55 -34.08 9.81 -16.56
CA GLY A 55 -35.00 10.81 -15.99
C GLY A 55 -36.01 10.26 -14.99
N LYS A 56 -35.94 8.97 -14.60
CA LYS A 56 -36.91 8.29 -13.73
C LYS A 56 -37.20 9.06 -12.44
N PHE A 57 -36.15 9.63 -11.84
CA PHE A 57 -36.24 10.30 -10.54
C PHE A 57 -36.29 11.82 -10.60
N LYS A 58 -36.45 12.41 -11.80
CA LYS A 58 -36.42 13.87 -11.98
C LYS A 58 -37.42 14.60 -11.08
N THR A 59 -38.68 14.19 -11.10
CA THR A 59 -39.73 14.83 -10.29
C THR A 59 -39.50 14.67 -8.79
N SER A 60 -38.92 13.55 -8.35
CA SER A 60 -38.56 13.33 -6.94
C SER A 60 -37.36 14.18 -6.53
N TRP A 61 -36.35 14.33 -7.39
CA TRP A 61 -35.23 15.25 -7.15
C TRP A 61 -35.71 16.70 -7.01
N ASP A 62 -36.47 17.19 -7.99
CA ASP A 62 -36.96 18.58 -8.00
C ASP A 62 -37.79 18.92 -6.75
N ARG A 63 -38.52 17.94 -6.22
CA ARG A 63 -39.28 18.08 -4.97
C ARG A 63 -38.39 18.01 -3.75
N LEU A 64 -37.53 16.99 -3.65
CA LEU A 64 -36.78 16.70 -2.43
C LEU A 64 -35.64 17.70 -2.22
N ILE A 65 -35.01 18.22 -3.27
CA ILE A 65 -33.94 19.23 -3.18
C ILE A 65 -34.41 20.57 -2.59
N GLU A 66 -35.71 20.83 -2.57
CA GLU A 66 -36.31 22.00 -1.91
C GLU A 66 -36.57 21.77 -0.41
N THR A 67 -36.40 20.54 0.08
CA THR A 67 -36.61 20.20 1.49
C THR A 67 -35.33 20.42 2.29
N TYR A 68 -35.47 20.89 3.53
CA TYR A 68 -34.31 21.17 4.39
C TYR A 68 -33.40 19.95 4.56
N ALA A 69 -33.94 18.82 5.04
CA ALA A 69 -33.14 17.64 5.36
C ALA A 69 -32.36 17.11 4.14
N PHE A 70 -33.01 16.97 2.98
CA PHE A 70 -32.35 16.44 1.79
C PHE A 70 -31.37 17.45 1.17
N SER A 71 -31.73 18.74 1.10
CA SER A 71 -30.84 19.77 0.54
C SER A 71 -29.58 19.97 1.37
N THR A 72 -29.70 19.95 2.70
CA THR A 72 -28.55 19.99 3.62
C THR A 72 -27.71 18.74 3.46
N MET A 73 -28.33 17.55 3.42
CA MET A 73 -27.60 16.30 3.22
C MET A 73 -26.78 16.30 1.92
N VAL A 74 -27.36 16.76 0.81
CA VAL A 74 -26.65 16.87 -0.48
C VAL A 74 -25.49 17.86 -0.39
N LYS A 75 -25.72 19.07 0.16
CA LYS A 75 -24.69 20.11 0.27
C LYS A 75 -23.53 19.68 1.14
N ASP A 76 -23.81 19.13 2.32
CA ASP A 76 -22.78 18.70 3.25
C ASP A 76 -21.96 17.55 2.66
N ALA A 77 -22.60 16.57 2.00
CA ALA A 77 -21.90 15.49 1.32
C ALA A 77 -21.05 15.98 0.12
N ILE A 78 -21.49 17.02 -0.61
CA ILE A 78 -20.69 17.67 -1.65
C ILE A 78 -19.43 18.32 -1.05
N GLU A 79 -19.55 19.03 0.08
CA GLU A 79 -18.39 19.64 0.75
C GLU A 79 -17.41 18.58 1.24
N ILE A 80 -17.90 17.45 1.76
CA ILE A 80 -17.04 16.30 2.12
C ILE A 80 -16.32 15.76 0.87
N ASN A 81 -17.03 15.57 -0.25
CA ASN A 81 -16.43 15.11 -1.50
C ASN A 81 -15.37 16.08 -2.05
N LYS A 82 -15.54 17.39 -1.89
CA LYS A 82 -14.51 18.38 -2.24
C LYS A 82 -13.25 18.21 -1.41
N LYS A 83 -13.38 18.06 -0.09
CA LYS A 83 -12.24 17.79 0.81
C LYS A 83 -11.54 16.50 0.40
N LEU A 84 -12.31 15.43 0.22
CA LEU A 84 -11.78 14.13 -0.17
C LEU A 84 -10.99 14.19 -1.47
N ARG A 85 -11.53 14.88 -2.49
CA ARG A 85 -10.87 15.04 -3.78
C ARG A 85 -9.51 15.73 -3.67
N VAL A 86 -9.40 16.73 -2.80
CA VAL A 86 -8.11 17.37 -2.48
C VAL A 86 -7.16 16.37 -1.84
N GLN A 87 -7.65 15.56 -0.89
CA GLN A 87 -6.82 14.61 -0.17
C GLN A 87 -6.32 13.45 -1.02
N CYS A 88 -7.13 12.96 -1.97
CA CYS A 88 -6.65 12.01 -2.97
C CYS A 88 -5.47 12.57 -3.79
N GLY A 89 -5.23 13.90 -3.73
CA GLY A 89 -4.13 14.62 -4.38
C GLY A 89 -2.76 14.00 -4.12
N PHE A 90 -2.59 13.46 -2.92
CA PHE A 90 -1.34 12.81 -2.49
C PHE A 90 -0.84 11.76 -3.50
N TRP A 91 -1.74 11.05 -4.19
CA TRP A 91 -1.37 10.03 -5.16
C TRP A 91 -0.62 10.62 -6.35
N GLY A 92 -1.07 11.77 -6.84
CA GLY A 92 -0.43 12.53 -7.91
C GLY A 92 0.82 13.27 -7.44
N ASP A 93 0.81 13.76 -6.19
CA ASP A 93 1.86 14.63 -5.63
C ASP A 93 3.09 13.89 -5.08
N GLY A 94 3.23 12.61 -5.39
CA GLY A 94 4.40 11.80 -5.02
C GLY A 94 4.07 10.44 -4.46
N GLY A 95 2.81 10.17 -4.10
CA GLY A 95 2.35 8.86 -3.62
C GLY A 95 2.68 7.75 -4.63
N LYS A 96 2.26 7.90 -5.89
CA LYS A 96 2.57 6.91 -6.96
C LYS A 96 4.07 6.66 -7.12
N ALA A 97 4.88 7.73 -7.13
CA ALA A 97 6.32 7.62 -7.27
C ALA A 97 6.96 6.89 -6.08
N SER A 98 6.43 7.10 -4.88
CA SER A 98 6.89 6.44 -3.66
C SER A 98 6.60 4.93 -3.66
N PHE A 99 5.42 4.52 -4.16
CA PHE A 99 5.10 3.10 -4.36
C PHE A 99 5.98 2.41 -5.39
N LEU A 100 6.23 3.10 -6.51
CA LEU A 100 7.22 2.66 -7.51
C LEU A 100 8.59 2.45 -6.86
N PHE A 101 9.03 3.42 -6.06
CA PHE A 101 10.31 3.36 -5.36
C PHE A 101 10.38 2.22 -4.35
N LEU A 102 9.30 1.95 -3.61
CA LEU A 102 9.19 0.81 -2.70
C LEU A 102 9.40 -0.52 -3.42
N SER A 103 8.73 -0.72 -4.56
CA SER A 103 8.87 -1.94 -5.36
C SER A 103 10.27 -2.07 -5.97
N GLN A 104 10.85 -0.97 -6.45
CA GLN A 104 12.20 -0.98 -7.01
C GLN A 104 13.25 -1.32 -5.93
N ASN A 105 13.10 -0.82 -4.70
CA ASN A 105 14.01 -1.18 -3.60
C ASN A 105 14.00 -2.69 -3.31
N ILE A 106 12.84 -3.36 -3.42
CA ILE A 106 12.76 -4.82 -3.26
C ILE A 106 13.49 -5.53 -4.42
N VAL A 107 13.31 -5.07 -5.66
CA VAL A 107 14.02 -5.60 -6.84
C VAL A 107 15.53 -5.44 -6.69
N ASP A 108 15.98 -4.26 -6.30
CA ASP A 108 17.40 -3.95 -6.12
C ASP A 108 18.01 -4.80 -5.00
N TYR A 109 17.30 -4.96 -3.88
CA TYR A 109 17.74 -5.82 -2.78
C TYR A 109 17.87 -7.28 -3.20
N ALA A 110 16.88 -7.80 -3.95
CA ALA A 110 16.93 -9.15 -4.49
C ALA A 110 18.14 -9.31 -5.44
N ASN A 111 18.44 -8.30 -6.27
CA ASN A 111 19.59 -8.32 -7.17
C ASN A 111 20.93 -8.30 -6.42
N PHE A 112 21.06 -7.53 -5.34
CA PHE A 112 22.27 -7.58 -4.51
C PHE A 112 22.56 -9.00 -4.03
N ILE A 113 21.54 -9.75 -3.61
CA ILE A 113 21.69 -11.14 -3.15
C ILE A 113 21.92 -12.09 -4.33
N CYS A 114 21.06 -12.02 -5.35
CA CYS A 114 20.93 -13.05 -6.38
C CYS A 114 21.87 -12.85 -7.57
N VAL A 115 22.44 -11.65 -7.74
CA VAL A 115 23.28 -11.28 -8.87
C VAL A 115 24.65 -10.82 -8.38
N ASP A 116 24.70 -9.85 -7.47
CA ASP A 116 25.97 -9.23 -7.09
C ASP A 116 26.77 -10.12 -6.13
N HIS A 117 26.12 -10.65 -5.10
CA HIS A 117 26.77 -11.45 -4.06
C HIS A 117 26.69 -12.97 -4.30
N ILE A 118 25.98 -13.44 -5.32
CA ILE A 118 25.65 -14.86 -5.53
C ILE A 118 26.88 -15.77 -5.63
N ASN A 119 27.94 -15.32 -6.30
CA ASN A 119 29.15 -16.12 -6.48
C ASN A 119 29.89 -16.33 -5.16
N ASP A 120 29.95 -15.30 -4.32
CA ASP A 120 30.60 -15.39 -3.01
C ASP A 120 29.72 -16.18 -2.04
N LEU A 121 28.40 -15.98 -2.04
CA LEU A 121 27.46 -16.78 -1.25
C LEU A 121 27.53 -18.27 -1.60
N ASN A 122 27.58 -18.63 -2.88
CA ASN A 122 27.73 -20.02 -3.32
C ASN A 122 29.05 -20.65 -2.84
N LYS A 123 30.15 -19.89 -2.82
CA LYS A 123 31.42 -20.37 -2.26
C LYS A 123 31.33 -20.58 -0.76
N VAL A 124 30.67 -19.68 -0.03
CA VAL A 124 30.41 -19.85 1.41
C VAL A 124 29.65 -21.14 1.67
N ILE A 125 28.55 -21.38 0.92
CA ILE A 125 27.75 -22.60 1.02
C ILE A 125 28.60 -23.85 0.80
N GLN A 126 29.44 -23.86 -0.25
CA GLN A 126 30.33 -24.99 -0.54
C GLN A 126 31.34 -25.27 0.58
N GLU A 127 31.95 -24.23 1.15
CA GLU A 127 32.91 -24.39 2.25
C GLU A 127 32.24 -24.88 3.54
N VAL A 128 31.03 -24.41 3.84
CA VAL A 128 30.21 -24.92 4.96
C VAL A 128 29.90 -26.40 4.77
N GLN A 129 29.48 -26.82 3.57
CA GLN A 129 29.23 -28.24 3.24
C GLN A 129 30.52 -29.09 3.34
N GLY A 130 31.68 -28.48 3.05
CA GLY A 130 33.01 -29.08 3.25
C GLY A 130 33.46 -29.16 4.72
N GLY A 131 32.67 -28.62 5.66
CA GLY A 131 32.88 -28.72 7.10
C GLY A 131 33.85 -27.69 7.68
N LYS A 132 34.29 -26.69 6.90
CA LYS A 132 35.13 -25.61 7.41
C LYS A 132 35.12 -24.39 6.49
N VAL A 133 34.68 -23.25 7.00
CA VAL A 133 34.81 -21.97 6.28
C VAL A 133 36.20 -21.36 6.50
N SER A 134 36.85 -20.96 5.41
CA SER A 134 38.14 -20.29 5.42
C SER A 134 38.05 -18.88 6.00
N SER A 135 39.13 -18.38 6.60
CA SER A 135 39.15 -17.01 7.16
C SER A 135 38.87 -15.94 6.10
N GLU A 136 39.27 -16.17 4.84
CA GLU A 136 38.96 -15.28 3.72
C GLU A 136 37.45 -15.24 3.46
N MET A 137 36.79 -16.40 3.35
CA MET A 137 35.35 -16.46 3.08
C MET A 137 34.53 -15.95 4.27
N LYS A 138 35.00 -16.13 5.51
CA LYS A 138 34.39 -15.50 6.69
C LYS A 138 34.40 -13.97 6.56
N SER A 139 35.53 -13.39 6.22
CA SER A 139 35.65 -11.93 6.03
C SER A 139 34.75 -11.42 4.90
N LYS A 140 34.66 -12.15 3.78
CA LYS A 140 33.74 -11.80 2.68
C LYS A 140 32.29 -11.89 3.11
N PHE A 141 31.90 -12.94 3.82
CA PHE A 141 30.54 -13.12 4.31
C PHE A 141 30.12 -11.98 5.26
N VAL A 142 31.00 -11.58 6.19
CA VAL A 142 30.77 -10.41 7.06
C VAL A 142 30.60 -9.13 6.24
N LYS A 143 31.42 -8.94 5.20
CA LYS A 143 31.29 -7.78 4.30
C LYS A 143 29.94 -7.77 3.58
N ILE A 144 29.47 -8.91 3.08
CA ILE A 144 28.15 -9.06 2.44
C ILE A 144 27.05 -8.70 3.44
N CYS A 145 27.12 -9.21 4.67
CA CYS A 145 26.14 -8.91 5.71
C CYS A 145 26.06 -7.40 6.00
N ASN A 146 27.22 -6.74 6.15
CA ASN A 146 27.28 -5.31 6.39
C ASN A 146 26.74 -4.50 5.20
N ASP A 147 27.06 -4.90 3.97
CA ASP A 147 26.59 -4.26 2.75
C ASP A 147 25.05 -4.35 2.63
N LEU A 148 24.50 -5.56 2.74
CA LEU A 148 23.06 -5.79 2.71
C LEU A 148 22.33 -5.12 3.87
N SER A 149 22.92 -5.07 5.06
CA SER A 149 22.39 -4.30 6.20
C SER A 149 22.26 -2.81 5.86
N ASN A 150 23.28 -2.22 5.24
CA ASN A 150 23.28 -0.80 4.87
C ASN A 150 22.24 -0.48 3.80
N HIS A 151 22.06 -1.38 2.83
CA HIS A 151 20.99 -1.26 1.84
C HIS A 151 19.60 -1.35 2.48
N ALA A 152 19.37 -2.34 3.36
CA ALA A 152 18.11 -2.46 4.09
C ALA A 152 17.81 -1.21 4.94
N GLN A 153 18.82 -0.65 5.62
CA GLN A 153 18.66 0.59 6.39
C GLN A 153 18.33 1.80 5.52
N THR A 154 18.91 1.86 4.31
CA THR A 154 18.56 2.90 3.33
C THR A 154 17.11 2.76 2.88
N TYR A 155 16.68 1.54 2.58
CA TYR A 155 15.31 1.26 2.13
C TYR A 155 14.26 1.47 3.23
N LEU A 156 14.61 1.20 4.49
CA LEU A 156 13.82 1.59 5.67
C LEU A 156 13.54 3.10 5.67
N LYS A 157 14.60 3.92 5.59
CA LYS A 157 14.47 5.39 5.56
C LYS A 157 13.69 5.89 4.35
N ASN A 158 13.82 5.21 3.21
CA ASN A 158 13.11 5.58 1.99
C ASN A 158 11.62 5.24 2.06
N ALA A 159 11.21 4.23 2.84
CA ALA A 159 9.81 3.86 3.03
C ALA A 159 9.08 4.82 4.00
N GLN A 160 9.79 5.45 4.93
CA GLN A 160 9.22 6.28 5.98
C GLN A 160 8.30 7.43 5.47
N PRO A 161 8.69 8.24 4.46
CA PRO A 161 7.83 9.31 3.97
C PRO A 161 6.50 8.81 3.40
N LEU A 162 6.49 7.62 2.78
CA LEU A 162 5.27 7.01 2.27
C LEU A 162 4.32 6.60 3.39
N ILE A 163 4.87 6.04 4.47
CA ILE A 163 4.10 5.63 5.66
C ILE A 163 3.50 6.86 6.37
N GLU A 164 4.26 7.94 6.47
CA GLU A 164 3.76 9.20 7.02
C GLU A 164 2.64 9.76 6.12
N SER A 165 2.87 9.81 4.80
CA SER A 165 1.86 10.30 3.85
C SER A 165 0.58 9.47 3.85
N ILE A 166 0.67 8.13 3.90
CA ILE A 166 -0.52 7.27 3.92
C ILE A 166 -1.27 7.43 5.26
N SER A 167 -0.55 7.62 6.36
CA SER A 167 -1.15 7.78 7.68
C SER A 167 -1.93 9.09 7.76
N THR A 168 -1.32 10.20 7.35
CA THR A 168 -2.01 11.51 7.26
C THR A 168 -3.20 11.44 6.32
N PHE A 169 -3.06 10.79 5.17
CA PHE A 169 -4.17 10.58 4.24
C PHE A 169 -5.34 9.89 4.94
N TYR A 170 -5.11 8.77 5.63
CA TYR A 170 -6.17 8.03 6.31
C TYR A 170 -6.75 8.75 7.54
N GLU A 171 -5.97 9.57 8.25
CA GLU A 171 -6.51 10.46 9.29
C GLU A 171 -7.53 11.46 8.68
N ASP A 172 -7.22 12.02 7.52
CA ASP A 172 -8.15 12.90 6.81
C ASP A 172 -9.39 12.17 6.28
N ILE A 173 -9.26 10.90 5.87
CA ILE A 173 -10.41 10.05 5.48
C ILE A 173 -11.30 9.77 6.69
N GLU A 174 -10.74 9.45 7.85
CA GLU A 174 -11.52 9.22 9.09
C GLU A 174 -12.30 10.47 9.49
N ASN A 175 -11.68 11.65 9.41
CA ASN A 175 -12.38 12.92 9.63
C ASN A 175 -13.56 13.11 8.66
N CYS A 176 -13.38 12.76 7.39
CA CYS A 176 -14.47 12.80 6.40
C CYS A 176 -15.58 11.79 6.71
N GLU A 177 -15.25 10.60 7.19
CA GLU A 177 -16.21 9.58 7.60
C GLU A 177 -17.03 10.02 8.82
N GLU A 178 -16.40 10.66 9.81
CA GLU A 178 -17.10 11.24 10.96
C GLU A 178 -18.11 12.31 10.56
N GLU A 179 -17.71 13.21 9.65
CA GLU A 179 -18.62 14.20 9.06
C GLU A 179 -19.77 13.53 8.31
N LEU A 180 -19.47 12.48 7.54
CA LEU A 180 -20.45 11.70 6.80
C LEU A 180 -21.49 11.04 7.72
N ASN A 181 -21.08 10.56 8.88
CA ASN A 181 -22.00 9.96 9.85
C ASN A 181 -23.00 10.98 10.40
N ARG A 182 -22.62 12.25 10.56
CA ARG A 182 -23.56 13.33 10.91
C ARG A 182 -24.54 13.62 9.78
N VAL A 183 -24.10 13.51 8.53
CA VAL A 183 -24.97 13.67 7.35
C VAL A 183 -26.01 12.55 7.28
N LYS A 184 -25.65 11.31 7.67
CA LYS A 184 -26.58 10.17 7.71
C LYS A 184 -27.75 10.39 8.68
N ASP A 185 -27.59 11.19 9.74
CA ASP A 185 -28.67 11.51 10.68
C ASP A 185 -29.80 12.36 10.05
N LEU A 186 -29.56 12.97 8.88
CA LEU A 186 -30.58 13.68 8.12
C LEU A 186 -31.46 12.74 7.28
N ILE A 187 -30.98 11.52 6.97
CA ILE A 187 -31.69 10.58 6.08
C ILE A 187 -33.09 10.23 6.61
N PRO A 188 -33.27 9.89 7.91
CA PRO A 188 -34.60 9.59 8.46
C PRO A 188 -35.56 10.80 8.46
N GLN A 189 -35.05 12.02 8.27
CA GLN A 189 -35.82 13.26 8.28
C GLN A 189 -36.28 13.68 6.88
N ILE A 190 -35.87 12.96 5.83
CA ILE A 190 -36.27 13.24 4.45
C ILE A 190 -37.76 12.91 4.29
N PRO A 191 -38.62 13.87 3.88
CA PRO A 191 -40.05 13.63 3.74
C PRO A 191 -40.35 12.85 2.45
N MET A 192 -40.31 11.52 2.52
CA MET A 192 -40.56 10.62 1.39
C MET A 192 -42.06 10.30 1.28
N TYR A 193 -42.68 10.56 0.13
CA TYR A 193 -44.12 10.38 -0.07
C TYR A 193 -44.46 9.12 -0.88
N ASN A 194 -43.51 8.57 -1.63
CA ASN A 194 -43.71 7.42 -2.49
C ASN A 194 -42.41 6.63 -2.69
N SER A 195 -42.49 5.52 -3.43
CA SER A 195 -41.33 4.67 -3.75
C SER A 195 -40.27 5.39 -4.57
N ASP A 196 -40.64 6.37 -5.40
CA ASP A 196 -39.68 7.10 -6.23
C ASP A 196 -38.88 8.10 -5.40
N ASP A 197 -39.47 8.70 -4.36
CA ASP A 197 -38.75 9.52 -3.37
C ASP A 197 -37.70 8.70 -2.62
N PHE A 198 -38.09 7.52 -2.16
CA PHE A 198 -37.17 6.59 -1.52
C PHE A 198 -36.04 6.19 -2.47
N GLY A 199 -36.39 5.79 -3.70
CA GLY A 199 -35.42 5.39 -4.72
C GLY A 199 -34.43 6.52 -5.06
N MET A 200 -34.92 7.74 -5.23
CA MET A 200 -34.09 8.92 -5.49
C MET A 200 -33.14 9.19 -4.32
N ALA A 201 -33.67 9.28 -3.09
CA ALA A 201 -32.85 9.55 -1.91
C ALA A 201 -31.76 8.50 -1.72
N ASN A 202 -32.10 7.22 -1.88
CA ASN A 202 -31.15 6.12 -1.78
C ASN A 202 -30.05 6.19 -2.85
N VAL A 203 -30.40 6.46 -4.11
CA VAL A 203 -29.40 6.60 -5.18
C VAL A 203 -28.49 7.80 -4.94
N THR A 204 -29.03 8.94 -4.51
CA THR A 204 -28.23 10.12 -4.18
C THR A 204 -27.27 9.85 -3.03
N VAL A 205 -27.72 9.18 -1.96
CA VAL A 205 -26.88 8.76 -0.84
C VAL A 205 -25.76 7.84 -1.31
N ILE A 206 -26.06 6.80 -2.07
CA ILE A 206 -25.04 5.87 -2.59
C ILE A 206 -24.03 6.61 -3.47
N PHE A 207 -24.51 7.48 -4.36
CA PHE A 207 -23.67 8.24 -5.28
C PHE A 207 -22.72 9.20 -4.57
N LEU A 208 -23.20 9.86 -3.52
CA LEU A 208 -22.41 10.85 -2.77
C LEU A 208 -21.50 10.24 -1.71
N MET A 209 -21.88 9.11 -1.11
CA MET A 209 -21.29 8.63 0.13
C MET A 209 -20.50 7.33 -0.01
N SER A 210 -20.78 6.48 -1.00
CA SER A 210 -20.17 5.14 -1.09
C SER A 210 -18.65 5.19 -1.21
N SER A 211 -18.10 6.13 -2.00
CA SER A 211 -16.66 6.23 -2.22
C SER A 211 -15.86 6.50 -0.95
N ILE A 212 -16.42 7.32 -0.03
CA ILE A 212 -15.77 7.63 1.26
C ILE A 212 -15.72 6.38 2.13
N ILE A 213 -16.84 5.63 2.20
CA ILE A 213 -16.94 4.40 3.00
C ILE A 213 -15.97 3.35 2.45
N ASP A 214 -16.00 3.11 1.14
CA ASP A 214 -15.13 2.11 0.50
C ASP A 214 -13.64 2.44 0.72
N LEU A 215 -13.28 3.72 0.71
CA LEU A 215 -11.92 4.20 0.93
C LEU A 215 -11.51 4.17 2.41
N ALA A 216 -12.42 4.48 3.35
CA ALA A 216 -12.16 4.31 4.77
C ALA A 216 -11.87 2.83 5.09
N ASP A 217 -12.68 1.93 4.55
CA ASP A 217 -12.53 0.48 4.71
C ASP A 217 -11.20 -0.04 4.11
N SER A 218 -10.64 0.61 3.08
CA SER A 218 -9.37 0.18 2.50
C SER A 218 -8.16 0.40 3.41
N LYS A 219 -8.29 1.20 4.48
CA LYS A 219 -7.24 1.42 5.50
C LYS A 219 -6.68 0.10 6.05
N GLU A 220 -7.59 -0.83 6.36
CA GLU A 220 -7.27 -2.15 6.91
C GLU A 220 -6.44 -3.03 5.96
N GLY A 221 -6.48 -2.74 4.65
CA GLY A 221 -5.63 -3.41 3.66
C GLY A 221 -4.30 -2.69 3.43
N THR A 222 -4.32 -1.36 3.32
CA THR A 222 -3.17 -0.57 2.86
C THR A 222 -2.12 -0.34 3.95
N VAL A 223 -2.54 0.13 5.13
CA VAL A 223 -1.62 0.57 6.19
C VAL A 223 -0.81 -0.60 6.77
N PRO A 224 -1.42 -1.77 7.08
CA PRO A 224 -0.67 -2.89 7.61
C PRO A 224 0.40 -3.42 6.64
N ILE A 225 0.12 -3.42 5.33
CA ILE A 225 1.09 -3.83 4.30
C ILE A 225 2.34 -2.94 4.34
N LEU A 226 2.16 -1.62 4.35
CA LEU A 226 3.27 -0.66 4.37
C LEU A 226 4.08 -0.75 5.67
N ASN A 227 3.41 -0.83 6.82
CA ASN A 227 4.06 -1.03 8.10
C ASN A 227 4.84 -2.35 8.16
N LYS A 228 4.30 -3.42 7.55
CA LYS A 228 4.99 -4.70 7.46
C LYS A 228 6.25 -4.59 6.60
N ILE A 229 6.21 -3.95 5.43
CA ILE A 229 7.40 -3.75 4.59
C ILE A 229 8.48 -2.95 5.34
N HIS A 230 8.07 -1.90 6.04
CA HIS A 230 8.97 -1.13 6.91
C HIS A 230 9.62 -2.00 7.98
N GLY A 231 8.83 -2.79 8.72
CA GLY A 231 9.34 -3.71 9.73
C GLY A 231 10.29 -4.77 9.17
N ILE A 232 10.06 -5.22 7.93
CA ILE A 232 10.95 -6.16 7.25
C ILE A 232 12.32 -5.51 6.96
N TRP A 233 12.35 -4.27 6.50
CA TRP A 233 13.63 -3.57 6.29
C TRP A 233 14.41 -3.34 7.59
N ASP A 234 13.70 -3.04 8.68
CA ASP A 234 14.30 -2.87 10.00
C ASP A 234 14.90 -4.18 10.50
N ALA A 235 14.13 -5.27 10.44
CA ALA A 235 14.58 -6.61 10.81
C ALA A 235 15.78 -7.06 9.97
N LEU A 236 15.73 -6.90 8.64
CA LEU A 236 16.85 -7.24 7.76
C LEU A 236 18.10 -6.44 8.10
N SER A 237 17.97 -5.13 8.31
CA SER A 237 19.10 -4.28 8.66
C SER A 237 19.73 -4.73 9.98
N TYR A 238 18.92 -4.97 11.00
CA TYR A 238 19.38 -5.38 12.32
C TYR A 238 20.02 -6.79 12.30
N ASP A 239 19.30 -7.79 11.79
CA ASP A 239 19.72 -9.19 11.82
C ASP A 239 21.02 -9.41 11.03
N LEU A 240 21.19 -8.74 9.88
CA LEU A 240 22.41 -8.83 9.08
C LEU A 240 23.59 -8.14 9.76
N LYS A 241 23.36 -6.99 10.40
CA LYS A 241 24.42 -6.30 11.15
C LYS A 241 24.87 -7.12 12.35
N GLU A 242 23.93 -7.63 13.14
CA GLU A 242 24.21 -8.49 14.29
C GLU A 242 24.97 -9.75 13.85
N THR A 243 24.53 -10.39 12.76
CA THR A 243 25.21 -11.54 12.14
C THR A 243 26.68 -11.24 11.82
N GLY A 244 26.94 -10.11 11.14
CA GLY A 244 28.29 -9.71 10.78
C GLY A 244 29.18 -9.50 12.02
N GLU A 245 28.65 -8.80 13.03
CA GLU A 245 29.36 -8.51 14.27
C GLU A 245 29.65 -9.76 15.10
N ASP A 246 28.71 -10.71 15.19
CA ASP A 246 28.87 -11.94 15.96
C ASP A 246 29.94 -12.85 15.36
N ILE A 247 29.99 -12.93 14.03
CA ILE A 247 31.02 -13.68 13.30
C ILE A 247 32.39 -13.03 13.50
N GLU A 248 32.47 -11.70 13.40
CA GLU A 248 33.73 -10.95 13.55
C GLU A 248 34.30 -11.06 14.97
N LYS A 249 33.43 -11.00 15.99
CA LYS A 249 33.82 -11.15 17.41
C LYS A 249 34.08 -12.61 17.82
N GLY A 250 33.82 -13.57 16.93
CA GLY A 250 33.97 -15.00 17.22
C GLY A 250 32.99 -15.51 18.29
N ILE A 251 31.82 -14.88 18.40
CA ILE A 251 30.79 -15.22 19.39
C ILE A 251 30.07 -16.51 19.00
N VAL A 252 30.01 -16.81 17.70
CA VAL A 252 29.31 -17.96 17.13
C VAL A 252 30.26 -18.95 16.45
N ASP A 253 29.89 -20.24 16.46
CA ASP A 253 30.48 -21.22 15.56
C ASP A 253 30.03 -20.91 14.13
N VAL A 254 30.91 -20.26 13.36
CA VAL A 254 30.58 -19.68 12.05
C VAL A 254 30.03 -20.73 11.08
N ASP A 255 30.56 -21.94 11.12
CA ASP A 255 30.20 -23.00 10.18
C ASP A 255 28.76 -23.48 10.45
N SER A 256 28.43 -23.80 11.70
CA SER A 256 27.06 -24.16 12.11
C SER A 256 26.08 -23.01 11.98
N PHE A 257 26.53 -21.78 12.26
CA PHE A 257 25.71 -20.58 12.16
C PHE A 257 25.29 -20.32 10.71
N ILE A 258 26.24 -20.32 9.77
CA ILE A 258 25.93 -20.10 8.35
C ILE A 258 25.07 -21.24 7.79
N ALA A 259 25.32 -22.50 8.19
CA ALA A 259 24.47 -23.62 7.81
C ALA A 259 23.00 -23.39 8.23
N GLY A 260 22.79 -22.81 9.42
CA GLY A 260 21.47 -22.49 9.95
C GLY A 260 20.73 -21.35 9.26
N LEU A 261 21.40 -20.55 8.43
CA LEU A 261 20.77 -19.48 7.64
C LEU A 261 20.05 -20.00 6.39
N GLU A 262 20.28 -21.26 6.01
CA GLU A 262 19.65 -21.89 4.85
C GLU A 262 19.78 -21.05 3.57
N LEU A 263 20.98 -20.52 3.30
CA LEU A 263 21.23 -19.53 2.23
C LEU A 263 20.72 -19.94 0.85
N GLU A 264 20.78 -21.23 0.50
CA GLU A 264 20.23 -21.73 -0.77
C GLU A 264 18.72 -21.48 -0.90
N LEU A 265 17.96 -21.71 0.17
CA LEU A 265 16.51 -21.44 0.22
C LEU A 265 16.25 -19.93 0.23
N ALA A 266 17.01 -19.17 1.02
CA ALA A 266 16.88 -17.72 1.10
C ALA A 266 17.11 -17.03 -0.26
N ILE A 267 18.18 -17.41 -0.99
CA ILE A 267 18.47 -16.89 -2.33
C ILE A 267 17.31 -17.16 -3.29
N GLU A 268 16.74 -18.35 -3.21
CA GLU A 268 15.67 -18.74 -4.09
C GLU A 268 14.35 -18.00 -3.78
N ASP A 269 14.04 -17.79 -2.51
CA ASP A 269 12.90 -16.95 -2.12
C ASP A 269 13.10 -15.49 -2.54
N TRP A 270 14.31 -14.93 -2.40
CA TRP A 270 14.61 -13.58 -2.87
C TRP A 270 14.51 -13.44 -4.39
N ARG A 271 14.87 -14.48 -5.14
CA ARG A 271 14.69 -14.49 -6.60
C ARG A 271 13.22 -14.36 -6.97
N VAL A 272 12.35 -15.16 -6.34
CA VAL A 272 10.90 -15.09 -6.55
C VAL A 272 10.35 -13.70 -6.16
N VAL A 273 10.71 -13.22 -4.97
CA VAL A 273 10.28 -11.89 -4.49
C VAL A 273 10.74 -10.77 -5.43
N GLY A 274 11.97 -10.83 -5.94
CA GLY A 274 12.49 -9.86 -6.91
C GLY A 274 11.73 -9.88 -8.24
N GLU A 275 11.37 -11.05 -8.74
CA GLU A 275 10.55 -11.20 -9.95
C GLU A 275 9.14 -10.65 -9.75
N GLU A 276 8.50 -10.96 -8.62
CA GLU A 276 7.15 -10.47 -8.27
C GLU A 276 7.14 -8.94 -8.08
N ALA A 277 8.15 -8.40 -7.40
CA ALA A 277 8.32 -6.95 -7.23
C ALA A 277 8.56 -6.23 -8.56
N ASN A 278 9.36 -6.81 -9.46
CA ASN A 278 9.58 -6.25 -10.79
C ASN A 278 8.29 -6.34 -11.62
N ASN A 279 7.56 -7.44 -11.55
CA ASN A 279 6.25 -7.57 -12.21
C ASN A 279 5.28 -6.48 -11.72
N PHE A 280 5.20 -6.26 -10.41
CA PHE A 280 4.43 -5.16 -9.83
C PHE A 280 4.89 -3.79 -10.36
N TYR A 281 6.20 -3.52 -10.34
CA TYR A 281 6.81 -2.28 -10.83
C TYR A 281 6.49 -2.00 -12.31
N GLN A 282 6.55 -3.00 -13.19
CA GLN A 282 6.26 -2.81 -14.61
C GLN A 282 4.77 -2.51 -14.85
N ASN A 283 3.88 -3.15 -14.07
CA ASN A 283 2.44 -3.03 -14.25
C ASN A 283 1.83 -1.80 -13.56
N ILE A 284 2.50 -1.20 -12.57
CA ILE A 284 1.94 -0.03 -11.85
C ILE A 284 1.80 1.21 -12.76
N ASN A 285 2.52 1.23 -13.89
CA ASN A 285 2.39 2.25 -14.91
C ASN A 285 1.10 2.11 -15.73
N ASP A 286 0.54 0.90 -15.83
CA ASP A 286 -0.72 0.61 -16.51
C ASP A 286 -1.94 0.94 -15.64
N PHE A 287 -1.76 1.18 -14.34
CA PHE A 287 -2.82 1.70 -13.50
C PHE A 287 -3.24 3.08 -14.01
N LYS A 288 -4.53 3.19 -14.35
CA LYS A 288 -5.14 4.40 -14.92
C LYS A 288 -4.71 5.63 -14.12
N LYS A 289 -4.26 6.67 -14.82
CA LYS A 289 -3.93 7.96 -14.21
C LYS A 289 -5.14 8.46 -13.42
N CYS A 290 -4.94 8.84 -12.15
CA CYS A 290 -5.85 9.79 -11.51
C CYS A 290 -5.85 11.05 -12.38
N ASN A 291 -7.00 11.36 -12.98
CA ASN A 291 -7.18 12.61 -13.72
C ASN A 291 -7.26 13.76 -12.71
N TYR A 292 -6.10 14.24 -12.28
CA TYR A 292 -6.01 15.54 -11.65
C TYR A 292 -6.24 16.60 -12.72
N LEU A 293 -7.36 17.30 -12.60
CA LEU A 293 -7.45 18.65 -13.14
C LEU A 293 -6.65 19.53 -12.19
N SER A 294 -5.42 19.86 -12.57
CA SER A 294 -4.70 20.99 -12.01
C SER A 294 -5.58 22.23 -12.21
N THR A 295 -6.20 22.71 -11.13
CA THR A 295 -6.78 24.05 -11.08
C THR A 295 -5.68 25.09 -11.00
#